data_AF-A0A813XNP5-F1
#
_entry.id   AF-A0A813XNP5-F1
#
_cell.length_a   1.000
_cell.length_b   1.000
_cell.length_c   1.000
_cell.angle_alpha   90.00
_cell.angle_beta   90.00
_cell.angle_gamma   90.00
#
_symmetry.space_group_name_H-M   'P 1'
#
loop_
_entity.id
_entity.type
_entity.pdbx_description
1 polymer ?
#
loop_
_entity_poly.entity_id
_entity_poly.type
_entity_poly.pdbx_seq_one_letter_code
_entity_poly.pdbx_strand_id
1 'polypeptide(L)'
;MKHKAARRRTYPQVREITPVMTSKSLSHHKINRSYRPTSLQEQTIEKQQKRFDTVNQILEKVSSKPMNTTLNQNNSSSSIQNGNDDESEVSIVGYLKAKPIKFQTLDDLLKNFPSVRAALFKKRTTTPALTSTETITSHLSSLQITPQSTISRIPSTKSAWRTRRTYASTEDELALVQTILAGDENESFGSIGDQPITRKDIRTLRGLTWLNDEVVNFYLALVARESGTSGNLHVYAFSTFFYSKLTKDGPTHTSWDRWMRRGNVAFFDYDLILIPIHQGNHWTLTTIDFRSRCIGYYDSLGGTDDMCLGRIYAFVEHMYLTKRQTISMPDGWRVQPMNMIPEQANGSDCGVFACQFGKYLAREWPLDFTQAQMAQFRLQMIYEIYTKQLIV
;
A
#
# COMPACT_ATOMS: atom_id res chain seq x y z
N MET A 1 -43.06 -36.59 40.01
CA MET A 1 -42.26 -37.60 40.72
C MET A 1 -42.10 -38.85 39.84
N LYS A 2 -40.88 -39.41 39.80
CA LYS A 2 -40.44 -40.72 39.25
C LYS A 2 -40.00 -40.82 37.77
N HIS A 3 -38.66 -40.76 37.63
CA HIS A 3 -37.70 -41.53 36.83
C HIS A 3 -38.15 -42.60 35.81
N LYS A 4 -37.42 -42.62 34.66
CA LYS A 4 -36.68 -43.76 34.03
C LYS A 4 -35.81 -43.18 32.89
N ALA A 5 -34.47 -43.18 32.91
CA ALA A 5 -33.48 -44.26 32.79
C ALA A 5 -32.82 -44.33 31.38
N ALA A 6 -31.56 -43.89 31.35
CA ALA A 6 -30.37 -44.34 30.60
C ALA A 6 -30.42 -44.72 29.10
N ARG A 7 -29.43 -44.20 28.36
CA ARG A 7 -28.53 -45.01 27.49
C ARG A 7 -27.18 -44.30 27.28
N ARG A 8 -26.14 -44.84 27.93
CA ARG A 8 -24.72 -44.56 27.65
C ARG A 8 -24.35 -45.24 26.33
N ARG A 9 -23.73 -44.51 25.40
CA ARG A 9 -23.03 -45.10 24.24
C ARG A 9 -21.53 -45.18 24.57
N THR A 10 -21.05 -46.40 24.67
CA THR A 10 -19.64 -46.78 24.77
C THR A 10 -19.02 -46.74 23.37
N TYR A 11 -17.92 -45.99 23.20
CA TYR A 11 -17.10 -46.03 21.98
C TYR A 11 -16.12 -47.22 22.06
N PRO A 12 -15.90 -47.97 20.97
CA PRO A 12 -14.93 -49.05 20.95
C PRO A 12 -13.48 -48.53 20.94
N GLN A 13 -12.66 -49.21 21.75
CA GLN A 13 -11.22 -49.04 21.85
C GLN A 13 -10.54 -49.25 20.49
N VAL A 14 -9.77 -48.25 20.04
CA VAL A 14 -8.92 -48.34 18.85
C VAL A 14 -7.67 -49.15 19.23
N ARG A 15 -7.44 -50.25 18.52
CA ARG A 15 -6.25 -51.09 18.68
C ARG A 15 -5.01 -50.32 18.24
N GLU A 16 -4.00 -50.27 19.12
CA GLU A 16 -2.65 -49.81 18.81
C GLU A 16 -2.07 -50.64 17.66
N ILE A 17 -1.66 -49.95 16.58
CA ILE A 17 -0.85 -50.52 15.51
C ILE A 17 0.58 -50.06 15.76
N THR A 18 1.40 -50.96 16.29
CA THR A 18 2.86 -50.80 16.35
C THR A 18 3.45 -50.84 14.94
N PRO A 19 4.26 -49.87 14.50
CA PRO A 19 5.03 -50.01 13.29
C PRO A 19 6.30 -50.83 13.57
N VAL A 20 6.38 -51.99 12.91
CA VAL A 20 7.59 -52.81 12.81
C VAL A 20 8.63 -52.03 12.01
N MET A 21 9.77 -51.74 12.63
CA MET A 21 10.97 -51.25 11.94
C MET A 21 11.44 -52.28 10.93
N THR A 22 11.54 -51.89 9.65
CA THR A 22 12.43 -52.58 8.70
C THR A 22 13.36 -51.55 8.08
N SER A 23 14.63 -51.62 8.47
CA SER A 23 15.74 -50.90 7.88
C SER A 23 15.95 -51.39 6.44
N LYS A 24 15.75 -50.51 5.45
CA LYS A 24 16.36 -50.66 4.13
C LYS A 24 17.22 -49.44 3.82
N SER A 25 18.50 -49.72 3.64
CA SER A 25 19.58 -48.83 3.23
C SER A 25 19.24 -48.09 1.94
N LEU A 26 19.31 -46.76 1.96
CA LEU A 26 19.31 -45.93 0.75
C LEU A 26 20.75 -45.63 0.37
N SER A 27 21.17 -46.24 -0.74
CA SER A 27 22.41 -45.96 -1.46
C SER A 27 22.37 -44.57 -2.07
N HIS A 28 23.53 -43.92 -2.08
CA HIS A 28 23.76 -42.62 -2.70
C HIS A 28 23.49 -42.67 -4.21
N HIS A 29 22.58 -41.84 -4.71
CA HIS A 29 22.55 -41.42 -6.11
C HIS A 29 22.45 -39.90 -6.19
N LYS A 30 23.56 -39.29 -6.60
CA LYS A 30 23.62 -37.90 -7.08
C LYS A 30 22.73 -37.78 -8.32
N ILE A 31 21.61 -37.09 -8.22
CA ILE A 31 20.85 -36.64 -9.40
C ILE A 31 21.14 -35.15 -9.57
N ASN A 32 22.07 -34.88 -10.48
CA ASN A 32 22.31 -33.58 -11.06
C ASN A 32 21.24 -33.41 -12.17
N ARG A 33 20.17 -32.65 -11.92
CA ARG A 33 19.21 -32.24 -12.96
C ARG A 33 19.28 -30.73 -13.13
N SER A 34 20.05 -30.32 -14.12
CA SER A 34 19.97 -28.99 -14.73
C SER A 34 18.53 -28.74 -15.20
N TYR A 35 17.88 -27.73 -14.62
CA TYR A 35 16.58 -27.24 -15.05
C TYR A 35 16.78 -26.52 -16.39
N ARG A 36 16.15 -27.02 -17.47
CA ARG A 36 16.12 -26.35 -18.77
C ARG A 36 14.75 -25.68 -18.90
N PRO A 37 14.66 -24.34 -18.99
CA PRO A 37 13.37 -23.66 -19.15
C PRO A 37 12.68 -24.11 -20.44
N THR A 38 11.36 -24.25 -20.40
CA THR A 38 10.56 -24.58 -21.57
C THR A 38 10.45 -23.36 -22.49
N SER A 39 10.46 -23.60 -23.80
CA SER A 39 10.48 -22.59 -24.88
C SER A 39 9.41 -21.50 -24.78
N LEU A 40 8.31 -21.73 -24.05
CA LEU A 40 7.26 -20.74 -23.78
C LEU A 40 7.69 -19.65 -22.78
N GLN A 41 8.54 -19.97 -21.80
CA GLN A 41 9.10 -18.97 -20.87
C GLN A 41 10.14 -18.09 -21.57
N GLU A 42 11.00 -18.69 -22.39
CA GLU A 42 11.98 -17.94 -23.20
C GLU A 42 11.28 -17.02 -24.20
N GLN A 43 10.24 -17.50 -24.90
CA GLN A 43 9.45 -16.67 -25.82
C GLN A 43 8.71 -15.52 -25.11
N THR A 44 8.29 -15.73 -23.86
CA THR A 44 7.62 -14.69 -23.06
C THR A 44 8.61 -13.63 -22.59
N ILE A 45 9.79 -14.04 -22.13
CA ILE A 45 10.88 -13.15 -21.72
C ILE A 45 11.39 -12.36 -22.92
N GLU A 46 11.56 -13.00 -24.08
CA GLU A 46 12.02 -12.33 -25.31
C GLU A 46 10.98 -11.32 -25.83
N LYS A 47 9.68 -11.60 -25.68
CA LYS A 47 8.59 -10.67 -26.02
C LYS A 47 8.49 -9.50 -25.04
N GLN A 48 8.83 -9.72 -23.76
CA GLN A 48 8.92 -8.66 -22.75
C GLN A 48 10.15 -7.78 -22.94
N GLN A 49 11.31 -8.36 -23.26
CA GLN A 49 12.54 -7.63 -23.55
C GLN A 49 12.40 -6.75 -24.81
N LYS A 50 11.80 -7.29 -25.89
CA LYS A 50 11.51 -6.49 -27.10
C LYS A 50 10.59 -5.30 -26.83
N ARG A 51 9.63 -5.43 -25.91
CA ARG A 51 8.76 -4.31 -25.50
C ARG A 51 9.54 -3.27 -24.69
N PHE A 52 10.42 -3.69 -23.80
CA PHE A 52 11.29 -2.82 -23.02
C PHE A 52 12.25 -2.02 -23.94
N ASP A 53 12.89 -2.69 -24.90
CA ASP A 53 13.82 -2.04 -25.84
C ASP A 53 13.09 -1.06 -26.78
N THR A 54 11.85 -1.35 -27.17
CA THR A 54 11.02 -0.44 -27.97
C THR A 54 10.68 0.84 -27.21
N VAL A 55 10.38 0.74 -25.91
CA VAL A 55 10.11 1.90 -25.05
C VAL A 55 11.37 2.76 -24.91
N ASN A 56 12.53 2.14 -24.71
CA ASN A 56 13.80 2.87 -24.61
C ASN A 56 14.19 3.58 -25.91
N GLN A 57 13.97 2.96 -27.08
CA GLN A 57 14.17 3.64 -28.37
C GLN A 57 13.23 4.83 -28.60
N ILE A 58 12.00 4.79 -28.07
CA ILE A 58 11.08 5.92 -28.13
C ILE A 58 11.57 7.05 -27.23
N LEU A 59 12.08 6.73 -26.04
CA LEU A 59 12.61 7.71 -25.09
C LEU A 59 13.87 8.41 -25.63
N GLU A 60 14.77 7.68 -26.30
CA GLU A 60 15.94 8.29 -26.96
C GLU A 60 15.57 9.22 -28.12
N LYS A 61 14.52 8.89 -28.88
CA LYS A 61 13.99 9.76 -29.96
C LYS A 61 13.30 11.02 -29.47
N VAL A 62 12.74 10.99 -28.26
CA VAL A 62 12.15 12.17 -27.62
C VAL A 62 13.23 13.07 -27.02
N SER A 63 14.33 12.49 -26.54
CA SER A 63 15.45 13.23 -25.94
C SER A 63 16.34 13.97 -26.95
N SER A 64 16.25 13.66 -28.25
CA SER A 64 17.16 14.13 -29.31
C SER A 64 16.62 15.24 -30.22
N LYS A 65 15.49 15.89 -29.90
CA LYS A 65 14.98 17.05 -30.68
C LYS A 65 15.53 18.39 -30.15
N PRO A 66 16.18 19.23 -30.99
CA PRO A 66 16.63 20.54 -30.57
C PRO A 66 15.48 21.57 -30.54
N MET A 67 15.52 22.43 -29.51
CA MET A 67 14.64 23.56 -29.29
C MET A 67 15.00 24.71 -30.25
N ASN A 68 14.07 25.15 -31.11
CA ASN A 68 14.20 26.39 -31.85
C ASN A 68 13.38 27.49 -31.15
N THR A 69 14.08 28.42 -30.51
CA THR A 69 13.55 29.69 -30.02
C THR A 69 13.55 30.72 -31.14
N THR A 70 12.38 31.31 -31.44
CA THR A 70 12.31 32.59 -32.14
C THR A 70 11.48 33.56 -31.30
N LEU A 71 12.18 34.61 -30.84
CA LEU A 71 11.61 35.83 -30.28
C LEU A 71 10.65 36.49 -31.28
N ASN A 72 9.53 37.01 -30.82
CA ASN A 72 8.87 38.10 -31.52
C ASN A 72 8.38 39.14 -30.52
N GLN A 73 8.99 40.32 -30.62
CA GLN A 73 8.52 41.57 -30.01
C GLN A 73 7.23 42.00 -30.70
N ASN A 74 6.28 42.57 -29.96
CA ASN A 74 5.65 43.84 -30.34
C ASN A 74 4.78 44.42 -29.22
N ASN A 75 4.98 45.72 -29.03
CA ASN A 75 4.32 46.63 -28.10
C ASN A 75 2.83 46.80 -28.39
N SER A 76 2.05 47.13 -27.35
CA SER A 76 1.04 48.20 -27.38
C SER A 76 0.66 48.60 -25.97
N SER A 77 0.88 49.87 -25.65
CA SER A 77 0.61 50.54 -24.39
C SER A 77 -0.88 50.88 -24.21
N SER A 78 -1.39 50.82 -22.99
CA SER A 78 -2.31 51.83 -22.44
C SER A 78 -2.30 51.79 -20.91
N SER A 79 -2.54 52.96 -20.33
CA SER A 79 -2.00 53.44 -19.07
C SER A 79 -3.07 53.78 -18.03
N ILE A 80 -2.80 53.42 -16.78
CA ILE A 80 -3.07 54.14 -15.50
C ILE A 80 -4.54 54.27 -15.02
N GLN A 81 -4.85 53.74 -13.83
CA GLN A 81 -5.10 54.54 -12.60
C GLN A 81 -5.20 53.67 -11.33
N ASN A 82 -4.79 54.29 -10.22
CA ASN A 82 -4.51 53.76 -8.88
C ASN A 82 -5.78 53.42 -8.07
N GLY A 83 -5.60 52.58 -7.05
CA GLY A 83 -6.36 52.71 -5.79
C GLY A 83 -6.67 51.42 -5.04
N ASN A 84 -6.03 51.30 -3.87
CA ASN A 84 -6.55 50.71 -2.63
C ASN A 84 -6.29 49.21 -2.37
N ASP A 85 -5.31 48.97 -1.51
CA ASP A 85 -5.40 48.21 -0.24
C ASP A 85 -6.51 47.14 -0.15
N ASP A 86 -6.14 45.88 -0.43
CA ASP A 86 -6.76 44.69 0.17
C ASP A 86 -5.89 43.44 -0.13
N GLU A 87 -4.71 43.37 0.50
CA GLU A 87 -3.79 42.22 0.38
C GLU A 87 -4.02 41.12 1.43
N SER A 88 -5.15 41.12 2.15
CA SER A 88 -5.40 40.16 3.26
C SER A 88 -6.56 39.17 3.06
N GLU A 89 -7.15 39.10 1.87
CA GLU A 89 -8.01 37.98 1.47
C GLU A 89 -7.71 37.58 0.02
N VAL A 90 -6.67 36.78 -0.17
CA VAL A 90 -6.74 35.79 -1.26
C VAL A 90 -7.84 34.83 -0.85
N SER A 91 -9.10 35.19 -1.15
CA SER A 91 -10.24 34.45 -0.65
C SER A 91 -10.07 33.00 -1.09
N ILE A 92 -10.09 32.09 -0.12
CA ILE A 92 -10.17 30.63 -0.35
C ILE A 92 -11.28 30.34 -1.38
N VAL A 93 -12.30 31.18 -1.42
CA VAL A 93 -13.41 31.20 -2.39
C VAL A 93 -12.94 31.33 -3.85
N GLY A 94 -11.90 32.11 -4.16
CA GLY A 94 -11.31 32.18 -5.50
C GLY A 94 -10.59 30.89 -5.91
N TYR A 95 -9.83 30.29 -4.98
CA TYR A 95 -9.13 29.02 -5.19
C TYR A 95 -10.11 27.84 -5.42
N LEU A 96 -11.27 27.88 -4.77
CA LEU A 96 -12.33 26.86 -4.89
C LEU A 96 -13.25 27.03 -6.11
N LYS A 97 -13.24 28.19 -6.78
CA LYS A 97 -14.11 28.52 -7.93
C LYS A 97 -13.46 28.27 -9.30
N ALA A 98 -12.18 27.91 -9.35
CA ALA A 98 -11.52 27.58 -10.61
C ALA A 98 -12.04 26.25 -11.18
N LYS A 99 -12.25 26.20 -12.51
CA LYS A 99 -12.59 24.94 -13.22
C LYS A 99 -11.60 23.84 -12.80
N PRO A 100 -12.03 22.58 -12.60
CA PRO A 100 -11.14 21.51 -12.16
C PRO A 100 -9.97 21.38 -13.14
N ILE A 101 -8.79 21.79 -12.70
CA ILE A 101 -7.57 21.71 -13.50
C ILE A 101 -7.17 20.24 -13.51
N LYS A 102 -7.17 19.62 -14.69
CA LYS A 102 -6.65 18.26 -14.86
C LYS A 102 -5.13 18.34 -14.85
N PHE A 103 -4.51 17.87 -13.78
CA PHE A 103 -3.05 17.77 -13.68
C PHE A 103 -2.59 16.50 -14.39
N GLN A 104 -2.37 16.60 -15.71
CA GLN A 104 -1.87 15.47 -16.51
C GLN A 104 -0.37 15.27 -16.32
N THR A 105 0.38 16.34 -16.02
CA THR A 105 1.83 16.30 -15.81
C THR A 105 2.22 16.77 -14.39
N LEU A 106 3.44 16.41 -13.97
CA LEU A 106 4.00 16.86 -12.69
C LEU A 106 4.28 18.35 -12.70
N ASP A 107 4.76 18.89 -13.82
CA ASP A 107 5.02 20.32 -13.94
C ASP A 107 3.75 21.15 -13.76
N ASP A 108 2.62 20.70 -14.32
CA ASP A 108 1.32 21.36 -14.11
C ASP A 108 0.92 21.36 -12.65
N LEU A 109 1.08 20.22 -11.96
CA LEU A 109 0.75 20.09 -10.55
C LEU A 109 1.63 21.03 -9.70
N LEU A 110 2.94 21.00 -9.93
CA LEU A 110 3.91 21.83 -9.20
C LEU A 110 3.71 23.33 -9.44
N LYS A 111 3.28 23.71 -10.65
CA LYS A 111 2.98 25.11 -10.99
C LYS A 111 1.76 25.64 -10.22
N ASN A 112 0.74 24.80 -10.04
CA ASN A 112 -0.51 25.19 -9.39
C ASN A 112 -0.52 24.94 -7.87
N PHE A 113 0.36 24.08 -7.38
CA PHE A 113 0.57 23.79 -5.96
C PHE A 113 2.05 23.92 -5.59
N PRO A 114 2.56 25.15 -5.36
CA PRO A 114 3.95 25.36 -4.97
C PRO A 114 4.33 24.62 -3.68
N SER A 115 3.38 24.43 -2.76
CA SER A 115 3.51 23.62 -1.55
C SER A 115 3.89 22.16 -1.85
N VAL A 116 3.38 21.58 -2.94
CA VAL A 116 3.72 20.21 -3.38
C VAL A 116 5.20 20.12 -3.76
N ARG A 117 5.74 21.14 -4.44
CA ARG A 117 7.19 21.20 -4.76
C ARG A 117 8.02 21.17 -3.49
N ALA A 118 7.67 22.03 -2.54
CA ALA A 118 8.35 22.07 -1.25
C ALA A 118 8.24 20.71 -0.53
N ALA A 119 7.09 20.05 -0.55
CA ALA A 119 6.88 18.79 0.14
C ALA A 119 7.64 17.61 -0.49
N LEU A 120 7.58 17.46 -1.82
CA LEU A 120 8.25 16.37 -2.55
C LEU A 120 9.77 16.51 -2.55
N PHE A 121 10.29 17.75 -2.51
CA PHE A 121 11.72 18.02 -2.69
C PHE A 121 12.38 18.72 -1.49
N LYS A 122 11.71 18.83 -0.32
CA LYS A 122 12.20 19.58 0.87
C LYS A 122 13.57 19.14 1.37
N LYS A 123 14.05 17.94 0.99
CA LYS A 123 15.44 17.44 1.12
C LYS A 123 15.54 16.05 0.45
N ARG A 124 15.56 15.99 -0.89
CA ARG A 124 16.35 14.95 -1.59
C ARG A 124 17.79 15.47 -1.73
N THR A 125 18.38 15.94 -0.62
CA THR A 125 19.84 16.17 -0.59
C THR A 125 20.47 14.80 -0.65
N THR A 126 21.15 14.53 -1.75
CA THR A 126 22.12 13.45 -1.88
C THR A 126 22.90 13.34 -0.57
N THR A 127 22.84 12.18 0.08
CA THR A 127 23.99 11.74 0.86
C THR A 127 25.16 11.79 -0.12
N PRO A 128 26.23 12.57 0.12
CA PRO A 128 27.41 12.46 -0.74
C PRO A 128 27.82 10.99 -0.69
N ALA A 129 28.03 10.40 -1.86
CA ALA A 129 28.55 9.05 -1.98
C ALA A 129 29.78 8.96 -1.07
N LEU A 130 29.74 8.04 -0.10
CA LEU A 130 30.91 7.68 0.70
C LEU A 130 31.92 7.03 -0.24
N THR A 131 32.71 7.83 -0.91
CA THR A 131 33.96 7.39 -1.51
C THR A 131 35.05 7.47 -0.46
N SER A 132 35.82 6.39 -0.36
CA SER A 132 37.00 6.14 0.50
C SER A 132 36.74 5.77 1.96
N THR A 133 37.09 4.52 2.28
CA THR A 133 37.16 3.86 3.60
C THR A 133 38.12 4.50 4.59
N GLU A 134 38.78 5.62 4.25
CA GLU A 134 39.83 6.23 5.08
C GLU A 134 39.32 7.32 6.04
N THR A 135 38.07 7.79 5.89
CA THR A 135 37.55 8.89 6.74
C THR A 135 36.87 8.40 8.03
N ILE A 136 36.37 7.16 8.06
CA ILE A 136 35.62 6.62 9.22
C ILE A 136 36.55 6.41 10.43
N THR A 137 37.78 5.96 10.19
CA THR A 137 38.73 5.63 11.27
C THR A 137 39.26 6.89 11.97
N SER A 138 39.49 7.99 11.25
CA SER A 138 39.97 9.23 11.86
C SER A 138 38.89 9.92 12.68
N HIS A 139 37.64 9.91 12.22
CA HIS A 139 36.51 10.56 12.92
C HIS A 139 36.08 9.82 14.19
N LEU A 140 36.20 8.49 14.21
CA LEU A 140 35.92 7.67 15.40
C LEU A 140 36.99 7.80 16.49
N SER A 141 38.24 8.11 16.13
CA SER A 141 39.32 8.30 17.10
C SER A 141 39.26 9.63 17.87
N SER A 142 38.61 10.66 17.28
CA SER A 142 38.50 11.99 17.88
C SER A 142 37.24 12.20 18.74
N LEU A 143 36.30 11.26 18.73
CA LEU A 143 35.07 11.33 19.51
C LEU A 143 35.23 10.48 20.78
N GLN A 144 35.71 11.10 21.85
CA GLN A 144 35.62 10.56 23.22
C GLN A 144 34.15 10.48 23.68
N ILE A 145 33.37 9.57 23.10
CA ILE A 145 31.99 9.34 23.51
C ILE A 145 31.98 8.20 24.53
N THR A 146 31.92 8.60 25.80
CA THR A 146 31.42 7.75 26.89
C THR A 146 29.97 7.32 26.60
N PRO A 147 29.61 6.04 26.80
CA PRO A 147 28.30 5.54 26.42
C PRO A 147 27.25 5.91 27.48
N GLN A 148 26.60 7.07 27.33
CA GLN A 148 25.33 7.35 27.98
C GLN A 148 24.59 8.53 27.32
N SER A 149 23.54 8.22 26.53
CA SER A 149 22.20 8.80 26.67
C SER A 149 21.31 8.49 25.44
N THR A 150 20.46 7.47 25.62
CA THR A 150 19.03 7.47 25.33
C THR A 150 18.54 7.72 23.89
N ILE A 151 18.40 6.60 23.17
CA ILE A 151 17.40 6.40 22.10
C ILE A 151 16.02 6.79 22.66
N SER A 152 15.36 7.75 22.01
CA SER A 152 14.00 8.16 22.36
C SER A 152 13.00 7.06 22.01
N ARG A 153 12.59 6.32 23.06
CA ARG A 153 11.31 5.61 23.24
C ARG A 153 10.75 4.86 22.03
N ILE A 154 11.25 3.63 21.84
CA ILE A 154 10.39 2.50 21.46
C ILE A 154 9.58 2.16 22.72
N PRO A 155 8.24 2.08 22.68
CA PRO A 155 7.46 1.57 23.81
C PRO A 155 7.92 0.16 24.15
N SER A 156 8.66 0.03 25.25
CA SER A 156 9.13 -1.25 25.76
C SER A 156 8.00 -1.94 26.51
N THR A 157 7.15 -2.66 25.78
CA THR A 157 6.41 -3.78 26.36
C THR A 157 6.90 -5.06 25.70
N LYS A 158 7.99 -5.62 26.26
CA LYS A 158 8.55 -6.94 25.93
C LYS A 158 7.59 -8.12 26.24
N SER A 159 6.29 -7.87 26.31
CA SER A 159 5.24 -8.84 26.68
C SER A 159 4.21 -9.11 25.57
N ALA A 160 4.26 -8.42 24.42
CA ALA A 160 3.23 -8.55 23.37
C ALA A 160 3.72 -9.16 22.04
N TRP A 161 5.01 -9.46 21.88
CA TRP A 161 5.56 -10.15 20.69
C TRP A 161 5.16 -11.64 20.59
N ARG A 162 4.22 -12.09 21.44
CA ARG A 162 3.66 -13.45 21.47
C ARG A 162 3.24 -13.86 20.05
N THR A 163 3.99 -14.82 19.49
CA THR A 163 3.69 -15.70 18.37
C THR A 163 2.60 -15.18 17.42
N ARG A 164 2.97 -14.28 16.48
CA ARG A 164 2.11 -13.97 15.32
C ARG A 164 1.67 -15.29 14.71
N ARG A 165 0.38 -15.61 14.77
CA ARG A 165 -0.10 -16.90 14.29
C ARG A 165 0.03 -16.91 12.78
N THR A 166 0.97 -17.73 12.30
CA THR A 166 1.11 -18.02 10.88
C THR A 166 -0.11 -18.85 10.45
N TYR A 167 -0.91 -18.31 9.53
CA TYR A 167 -2.06 -19.03 8.99
C TYR A 167 -1.63 -20.31 8.24
N ALA A 168 -2.42 -21.37 8.30
CA ALA A 168 -2.07 -22.77 8.01
C ALA A 168 -1.41 -23.49 9.20
N SER A 169 -2.13 -23.50 10.33
CA SER A 169 -1.73 -24.31 11.49
C SER A 169 -2.55 -25.58 11.66
N THR A 170 -3.72 -25.71 11.01
CA THR A 170 -4.57 -26.91 11.12
C THR A 170 -5.07 -27.42 9.75
N GLU A 171 -5.30 -28.72 9.67
CA GLU A 171 -5.90 -29.37 8.50
C GLU A 171 -7.32 -28.85 8.22
N ASP A 172 -8.08 -28.51 9.27
CA ASP A 172 -9.44 -27.97 9.18
C ASP A 172 -9.49 -26.61 8.47
N GLU A 173 -8.53 -25.72 8.74
CA GLU A 173 -8.44 -24.40 8.07
C GLU A 173 -8.18 -24.56 6.57
N LEU A 174 -7.31 -25.49 6.20
CA LEU A 174 -7.01 -25.80 4.80
C LEU A 174 -8.22 -26.44 4.11
N ALA A 175 -8.90 -27.38 4.76
CA ALA A 175 -10.11 -28.01 4.25
C ALA A 175 -11.21 -26.97 4.01
N LEU A 176 -11.41 -26.05 4.96
CA LEU A 176 -12.36 -24.95 4.82
C LEU A 176 -12.02 -24.06 3.62
N VAL A 177 -10.76 -23.69 3.41
CA VAL A 177 -10.36 -22.92 2.22
C VAL A 177 -10.68 -23.66 0.92
N GLN A 178 -10.46 -24.98 0.85
CA GLN A 178 -10.86 -25.74 -0.34
C GLN A 178 -12.37 -25.68 -0.57
N THR A 179 -13.18 -25.77 0.49
CA THR A 179 -14.64 -25.59 0.42
C THR A 179 -15.03 -24.17 0.00
N ILE A 180 -14.32 -23.13 0.47
CA ILE A 180 -14.54 -21.73 0.07
C ILE A 180 -14.14 -21.48 -1.39
N LEU A 181 -13.27 -22.31 -1.97
CA LEU A 181 -12.92 -22.18 -3.39
C LEU A 181 -13.85 -22.99 -4.31
N ALA A 182 -14.52 -24.02 -3.79
CA ALA A 182 -15.44 -24.88 -4.54
C ALA A 182 -16.89 -24.34 -4.54
N GLY A 183 -17.62 -24.47 -5.65
CA GLY A 183 -19.05 -24.08 -5.73
C GLY A 183 -19.37 -23.01 -6.76
N ASP A 184 -20.53 -22.38 -6.61
CA ASP A 184 -21.04 -21.34 -7.53
C ASP A 184 -20.21 -20.05 -7.41
N GLU A 185 -19.79 -19.51 -8.55
CA GLU A 185 -18.99 -18.28 -8.60
C GLU A 185 -19.74 -17.08 -8.04
N ASN A 186 -21.06 -17.06 -8.18
CA ASN A 186 -21.90 -15.91 -7.80
C ASN A 186 -22.34 -15.95 -6.33
N GLU A 187 -21.96 -16.98 -5.58
CA GLU A 187 -22.28 -17.07 -4.17
C GLU A 187 -21.65 -15.91 -3.41
N SER A 188 -22.49 -15.18 -2.66
CA SER A 188 -22.04 -14.07 -1.83
C SER A 188 -21.63 -14.54 -0.45
N PHE A 189 -20.51 -14.02 0.05
CA PHE A 189 -20.10 -14.20 1.46
C PHE A 189 -20.43 -12.98 2.33
N GLY A 190 -21.35 -12.12 1.86
CA GLY A 190 -21.76 -10.89 2.53
C GLY A 190 -20.82 -9.72 2.24
N SER A 191 -20.81 -8.73 3.13
CA SER A 191 -20.07 -7.48 2.96
C SER A 191 -19.32 -7.02 4.21
N ILE A 192 -18.35 -6.12 4.03
CA ILE A 192 -17.78 -5.25 5.07
C ILE A 192 -18.12 -3.81 4.69
N GLY A 193 -19.01 -3.18 5.48
CA GLY A 193 -19.64 -1.93 5.05
C GLY A 193 -20.37 -2.12 3.72
N ASP A 194 -20.05 -1.25 2.76
CA ASP A 194 -20.62 -1.28 1.40
C ASP A 194 -19.80 -2.14 0.40
N GLN A 195 -18.80 -2.90 0.87
CA GLN A 195 -17.94 -3.74 0.01
C GLN A 195 -18.47 -5.19 0.02
N PRO A 196 -19.22 -5.63 -1.01
CA PRO A 196 -19.63 -7.03 -1.13
C PRO A 196 -18.45 -7.92 -1.52
N ILE A 197 -18.57 -9.22 -1.30
CA ILE A 197 -17.60 -10.19 -1.84
C ILE A 197 -18.33 -11.45 -2.31
N THR A 198 -17.91 -11.96 -3.47
CA THR A 198 -18.40 -13.22 -4.04
C THR A 198 -17.31 -14.27 -4.12
N ARG A 199 -17.71 -15.52 -4.39
CA ARG A 199 -16.76 -16.61 -4.65
C ARG A 199 -15.86 -16.36 -5.84
N LYS A 200 -16.38 -15.73 -6.90
CA LYS A 200 -15.58 -15.29 -8.05
C LYS A 200 -14.44 -14.38 -7.61
N ASP A 201 -14.71 -13.44 -6.71
CA ASP A 201 -13.71 -12.50 -6.20
C ASP A 201 -12.67 -13.22 -5.35
N ILE A 202 -13.11 -14.04 -4.39
CA ILE A 202 -12.20 -14.83 -3.54
C ILE A 202 -11.30 -15.75 -4.37
N ARG A 203 -11.78 -16.29 -5.50
CA ARG A 203 -10.96 -17.12 -6.41
C ARG A 203 -9.75 -16.37 -6.99
N THR A 204 -9.74 -15.04 -7.01
CA THR A 204 -8.55 -14.26 -7.41
C THR A 204 -7.38 -14.42 -6.43
N LEU A 205 -7.62 -14.89 -5.21
CA LEU A 205 -6.55 -15.27 -4.27
C LEU A 205 -5.91 -16.63 -4.60
N ARG A 206 -6.51 -17.44 -5.48
CA ARG A 206 -5.99 -18.77 -5.80
C ARG A 206 -4.71 -18.69 -6.65
N GLY A 207 -3.68 -19.42 -6.20
CA GLY A 207 -2.43 -19.58 -6.95
C GLY A 207 -1.74 -18.24 -7.20
N LEU A 208 -1.41 -17.96 -8.46
CA LEU A 208 -0.72 -16.73 -8.89
C LEU A 208 -1.64 -15.77 -9.65
N THR A 209 -2.95 -15.80 -9.36
CA THR A 209 -3.93 -14.90 -9.99
C THR A 209 -3.80 -13.48 -9.43
N TRP A 210 -4.04 -12.47 -10.28
CA TRP A 210 -4.11 -11.07 -9.86
C TRP A 210 -5.37 -10.81 -9.04
N LEU A 211 -5.22 -10.10 -7.93
CA LEU A 211 -6.37 -9.67 -7.12
C LEU A 211 -7.18 -8.63 -7.88
N ASN A 212 -8.49 -8.69 -7.72
CA ASN A 212 -9.40 -7.67 -8.23
C ASN A 212 -9.70 -6.60 -7.16
N ASP A 213 -10.42 -5.55 -7.58
CA ASP A 213 -10.85 -4.46 -6.70
C ASP A 213 -11.65 -4.95 -5.49
N GLU A 214 -12.58 -5.89 -5.67
CA GLU A 214 -13.46 -6.38 -4.60
C GLU A 214 -12.66 -7.02 -3.45
N VAL A 215 -11.65 -7.85 -3.75
CA VAL A 215 -10.78 -8.43 -2.72
C VAL A 215 -9.98 -7.37 -1.99
N VAL A 216 -9.36 -6.41 -2.71
CA VAL A 216 -8.54 -5.35 -2.10
C VAL A 216 -9.40 -4.44 -1.21
N ASN A 217 -10.57 -4.02 -1.72
CA ASN A 217 -11.52 -3.18 -1.00
C ASN A 217 -12.04 -3.87 0.27
N PHE A 218 -12.52 -5.11 0.14
CA PHE A 218 -13.05 -5.87 1.26
C PHE A 218 -11.98 -6.10 2.34
N TYR A 219 -10.77 -6.50 1.93
CA TYR A 219 -9.71 -6.83 2.86
C TYR A 219 -9.19 -5.60 3.62
N LEU A 220 -8.96 -4.47 2.95
CA LEU A 220 -8.53 -3.24 3.62
C LEU A 220 -9.64 -2.65 4.51
N ALA A 221 -10.91 -2.81 4.15
CA ALA A 221 -12.02 -2.45 5.01
C ALA A 221 -12.08 -3.34 6.27
N LEU A 222 -11.80 -4.64 6.13
CA LEU A 222 -11.68 -5.57 7.26
C LEU A 222 -10.52 -5.17 8.19
N VAL A 223 -9.36 -4.83 7.64
CA VAL A 223 -8.20 -4.28 8.38
C VAL A 223 -8.58 -3.02 9.15
N ALA A 224 -9.23 -2.06 8.51
CA ALA A 224 -9.65 -0.81 9.14
C ALA A 224 -10.61 -1.06 10.32
N ARG A 225 -11.63 -1.89 10.11
CA ARG A 225 -12.64 -2.22 11.14
C ARG A 225 -12.01 -2.88 12.37
N GLU A 226 -11.14 -3.87 12.16
CA GLU A 226 -10.53 -4.58 13.30
C GLU A 226 -9.50 -3.76 14.07
N SER A 227 -8.79 -2.85 13.39
CA SER A 227 -7.88 -1.94 14.05
C SER A 227 -8.61 -1.07 15.09
N GLY A 228 -9.79 -0.58 14.73
CA GLY A 228 -10.65 0.17 15.65
C GLY A 228 -11.16 -0.66 16.83
N THR A 229 -11.54 -1.92 16.60
CA THR A 229 -12.01 -2.81 17.67
C THR A 229 -10.91 -3.25 18.63
N SER A 230 -9.68 -3.43 18.13
CA SER A 230 -8.55 -3.91 18.93
C SER A 230 -7.95 -2.83 19.83
N GLY A 231 -8.36 -1.56 19.66
CA GLY A 231 -7.84 -0.42 20.43
C GLY A 231 -6.42 0.02 20.02
N ASN A 232 -5.94 -0.43 18.84
CA ASN A 232 -4.61 -0.07 18.35
C ASN A 232 -4.63 1.32 17.70
N LEU A 233 -5.27 1.43 16.53
CA LEU A 233 -5.33 2.64 15.73
C LEU A 233 -6.72 2.82 15.13
N HIS A 234 -7.16 4.06 15.02
CA HIS A 234 -8.29 4.43 14.21
C HIS A 234 -7.85 4.46 12.75
N VAL A 235 -8.21 3.42 12.00
CA VAL A 235 -7.78 3.26 10.60
C VAL A 235 -8.97 3.46 9.68
N TYR A 236 -8.75 4.16 8.58
CA TYR A 236 -9.70 4.25 7.47
C TYR A 236 -9.08 3.71 6.19
N ALA A 237 -9.85 2.96 5.39
CA ALA A 237 -9.45 2.53 4.07
C ALA A 237 -10.35 3.17 3.01
N PHE A 238 -9.75 3.92 2.08
CA PHE A 238 -10.46 4.37 0.89
C PHE A 238 -10.71 3.21 -0.06
N SER A 239 -11.78 3.31 -0.86
CA SER A 239 -11.99 2.38 -1.96
C SER A 239 -10.92 2.55 -3.05
N THR A 240 -10.66 1.49 -3.82
CA THR A 240 -9.74 1.48 -4.97
C THR A 240 -10.10 2.53 -6.04
N PHE A 241 -11.35 3.00 -6.07
CA PHE A 241 -11.82 4.05 -6.97
C PHE A 241 -11.45 5.47 -6.54
N PHE A 242 -11.02 5.67 -5.28
CA PHE A 242 -10.69 7.00 -4.75
C PHE A 242 -9.61 7.68 -5.59
N TYR A 243 -8.49 7.00 -5.85
CA TYR A 243 -7.38 7.62 -6.57
C TYR A 243 -7.70 7.86 -8.06
N SER A 244 -8.48 6.98 -8.69
CA SER A 244 -9.01 7.19 -10.03
C SER A 244 -9.87 8.45 -10.12
N LYS A 245 -10.75 8.66 -9.13
CA LYS A 245 -11.52 9.90 -9.01
C LYS A 245 -10.62 11.10 -8.75
N LEU A 246 -9.59 10.95 -7.90
CA LEU A 246 -8.64 12.02 -7.60
C LEU A 246 -7.89 12.50 -8.84
N THR A 247 -7.47 11.55 -9.67
CA THR A 247 -6.81 11.86 -10.94
C THR A 247 -7.76 12.53 -11.93
N LYS A 248 -9.02 12.11 -11.98
CA LYS A 248 -10.03 12.63 -12.92
C LYS A 248 -10.51 14.04 -12.55
N ASP A 249 -10.86 14.24 -11.29
CA ASP A 249 -11.56 15.43 -10.81
C ASP A 249 -10.59 16.47 -10.22
N GLY A 250 -9.43 16.02 -9.74
CA GLY A 250 -8.44 16.87 -9.09
C GLY A 250 -8.61 16.98 -7.56
N PRO A 251 -7.54 17.35 -6.84
CA PRO A 251 -7.49 17.37 -5.38
C PRO A 251 -8.41 18.41 -4.73
N THR A 252 -8.75 19.49 -5.43
CA THR A 252 -9.52 20.61 -4.90
C THR A 252 -10.98 20.64 -5.35
N HIS A 253 -11.43 19.60 -6.05
CA HIS A 253 -12.80 19.56 -6.57
C HIS A 253 -13.83 19.49 -5.42
N THR A 254 -14.86 20.32 -5.49
CA THR A 254 -15.97 20.34 -4.52
C THR A 254 -16.74 19.02 -4.35
N SER A 255 -16.48 18.01 -5.20
CA SER A 255 -17.14 16.70 -5.12
C SER A 255 -16.64 15.87 -3.94
N TRP A 256 -15.49 16.23 -3.34
CA TRP A 256 -14.96 15.59 -2.13
C TRP A 256 -15.88 15.75 -0.94
N ASP A 257 -16.59 16.87 -0.81
CA ASP A 257 -17.58 17.07 0.26
C ASP A 257 -18.70 16.04 0.22
N ARG A 258 -19.18 15.75 -1.00
CA ARG A 258 -20.20 14.72 -1.20
C ARG A 258 -19.63 13.33 -0.97
N TRP A 259 -18.41 13.07 -1.44
CA TRP A 259 -17.73 11.80 -1.26
C TRP A 259 -17.55 11.46 0.22
N MET A 260 -16.96 12.37 0.99
CA MET A 260 -16.70 12.20 2.42
C MET A 260 -18.00 12.03 3.21
N ARG A 261 -19.03 12.84 2.91
CA ARG A 261 -20.33 12.72 3.59
C ARG A 261 -21.01 11.39 3.30
N ARG A 262 -20.98 10.93 2.05
CA ARG A 262 -21.59 9.65 1.66
C ARG A 262 -20.89 8.46 2.32
N GLY A 263 -19.56 8.52 2.46
CA GLY A 263 -18.79 7.50 3.16
C GLY A 263 -18.74 7.66 4.68
N ASN A 264 -19.46 8.64 5.25
CA ASN A 264 -19.37 9.02 6.67
C ASN A 264 -17.92 9.17 7.18
N VAL A 265 -17.07 9.83 6.40
CA VAL A 265 -15.63 9.92 6.64
C VAL A 265 -15.31 11.20 7.40
N ALA A 266 -15.09 11.07 8.70
CA ALA A 266 -14.46 12.13 9.50
C ALA A 266 -12.94 12.08 9.31
N PHE A 267 -12.47 12.70 8.22
CA PHE A 267 -11.09 12.54 7.70
C PHE A 267 -9.97 12.73 8.75
N PHE A 268 -10.16 13.64 9.70
CA PHE A 268 -9.15 13.94 10.73
C PHE A 268 -9.36 13.20 12.06
N ASP A 269 -10.32 12.28 12.13
CA ASP A 269 -10.60 11.46 13.33
C ASP A 269 -9.86 10.11 13.28
N TYR A 270 -9.13 9.86 12.20
CA TYR A 270 -8.33 8.66 11.98
C TYR A 270 -6.85 8.95 12.24
N ASP A 271 -6.15 7.95 12.75
CA ASP A 271 -4.70 7.94 12.93
C ASP A 271 -3.96 7.67 11.62
N LEU A 272 -4.49 6.70 10.87
CA LEU A 272 -3.90 6.18 9.64
C LEU A 272 -4.98 5.98 8.57
N ILE A 273 -4.71 6.50 7.38
CA ILE A 273 -5.54 6.29 6.20
C ILE A 273 -4.78 5.43 5.21
N LEU A 274 -5.44 4.39 4.70
CA LEU A 274 -4.97 3.48 3.67
C LEU A 274 -5.63 3.82 2.33
N ILE A 275 -4.83 3.96 1.28
CA ILE A 275 -5.29 4.31 -0.07
C ILE A 275 -4.70 3.30 -1.07
N PRO A 276 -5.45 2.26 -1.44
CA PRO A 276 -5.00 1.36 -2.50
C PRO A 276 -4.98 2.10 -3.84
N ILE A 277 -3.89 1.94 -4.57
CA ILE A 277 -3.64 2.58 -5.87
C ILE A 277 -3.58 1.47 -6.93
N HIS A 278 -4.50 1.54 -7.91
CA HIS A 278 -4.48 0.65 -9.06
C HIS A 278 -4.00 1.42 -10.30
N GLN A 279 -2.82 1.06 -10.82
CA GLN A 279 -2.26 1.70 -12.01
C GLN A 279 -1.92 0.65 -13.06
N GLY A 280 -2.70 0.63 -14.14
CA GLY A 280 -2.58 -0.39 -15.19
C GLY A 280 -2.91 -1.77 -14.62
N ASN A 281 -1.87 -2.58 -14.40
CA ASN A 281 -1.96 -3.93 -13.84
C ASN A 281 -1.20 -4.08 -12.52
N HIS A 282 -0.87 -2.98 -11.86
CA HIS A 282 -0.06 -2.96 -10.65
C HIS A 282 -0.81 -2.33 -9.48
N TRP A 283 -0.72 -3.01 -8.33
CA TRP A 283 -1.28 -2.57 -7.06
C TRP A 283 -0.17 -2.01 -6.17
N THR A 284 -0.36 -0.79 -5.70
CA THR A 284 0.48 -0.16 -4.67
C THR A 284 -0.41 0.38 -3.55
N LEU A 285 0.21 0.77 -2.43
CA LEU A 285 -0.50 1.36 -1.31
C LEU A 285 0.10 2.73 -0.98
N THR A 286 -0.74 3.75 -0.91
CA THR A 286 -0.37 5.03 -0.29
C THR A 286 -1.00 5.12 1.09
N THR A 287 -0.32 5.78 2.01
CA THR A 287 -0.84 6.04 3.36
C THR A 287 -0.78 7.51 3.71
N ILE A 288 -1.68 7.94 4.60
CA ILE A 288 -1.60 9.22 5.31
C ILE A 288 -1.59 8.87 6.80
N ASP A 289 -0.45 9.05 7.44
CA ASP A 289 -0.29 8.83 8.89
C ASP A 289 -0.22 10.20 9.58
N PHE A 290 -1.29 10.58 10.27
CA PHE A 290 -1.40 11.87 10.95
C PHE A 290 -0.50 11.95 12.19
N ARG A 291 -0.17 10.80 12.79
CA ARG A 291 0.66 10.73 14.00
C ARG A 291 2.11 11.06 13.67
N SER A 292 2.62 10.47 12.58
CA SER A 292 4.00 10.68 12.11
C SER A 292 4.13 11.81 11.08
N ARG A 293 2.99 12.42 10.68
CA ARG A 293 2.85 13.41 9.59
C ARG A 293 3.55 12.93 8.32
N CYS A 294 3.20 11.74 7.87
CA CYS A 294 3.84 11.09 6.73
C CYS A 294 2.81 10.71 5.67
N ILE A 295 3.09 11.09 4.41
CA ILE A 295 2.45 10.51 3.23
C ILE A 295 3.46 9.55 2.60
N GLY A 296 3.24 8.25 2.80
CA GLY A 296 4.15 7.20 2.35
C GLY A 296 3.58 6.43 1.16
N TYR A 297 4.40 6.16 0.14
CA TYR A 297 4.08 5.30 -1.01
C TYR A 297 4.81 3.96 -0.90
N TYR A 298 4.06 2.86 -0.88
CA TYR A 298 4.55 1.50 -0.73
C TYR A 298 4.35 0.74 -2.04
N ASP A 299 5.47 0.42 -2.69
CA ASP A 299 5.51 -0.35 -3.93
C ASP A 299 6.41 -1.57 -3.74
N SER A 300 5.83 -2.76 -3.89
CA SER A 300 6.57 -4.01 -3.77
C SER A 300 7.50 -4.31 -4.95
N LEU A 301 7.43 -3.52 -6.04
CA LEU A 301 8.44 -3.52 -7.12
C LEU A 301 9.53 -2.46 -6.92
N GLY A 302 9.54 -1.74 -5.79
CA GLY A 302 10.55 -0.71 -5.50
C GLY A 302 10.40 0.57 -6.32
N GLY A 303 9.27 0.77 -7.00
CA GLY A 303 8.99 1.95 -7.79
C GLY A 303 8.61 3.18 -6.95
N THR A 304 8.50 4.31 -7.64
CA THR A 304 8.10 5.59 -7.05
C THR A 304 7.04 6.25 -7.94
N ASP A 305 6.10 6.97 -7.33
CA ASP A 305 5.15 7.80 -8.08
C ASP A 305 5.01 9.20 -7.45
N ASP A 306 5.88 10.11 -7.88
CA ASP A 306 5.89 11.51 -7.44
C ASP A 306 4.56 12.23 -7.81
N MET A 307 3.88 11.80 -8.89
CA MET A 307 2.57 12.32 -9.26
C MET A 307 1.48 11.88 -8.29
N CYS A 308 1.47 10.61 -7.91
CA CYS A 308 0.56 10.10 -6.87
C CYS A 308 0.79 10.84 -5.55
N LEU A 309 2.03 10.87 -5.08
CA LEU A 309 2.40 11.54 -3.84
C LEU A 309 2.01 13.02 -3.85
N GLY A 310 2.27 13.74 -4.95
CA GLY A 310 1.89 15.14 -5.10
C GLY A 310 0.37 15.36 -5.08
N ARG A 311 -0.41 14.51 -5.76
CA ARG A 311 -1.87 14.59 -5.76
C ARG A 311 -2.46 14.31 -4.38
N ILE A 312 -1.93 13.32 -3.67
CA ILE A 312 -2.36 13.00 -2.30
C ILE A 312 -1.99 14.14 -1.35
N TYR A 313 -0.79 14.73 -1.46
CA TYR A 313 -0.42 15.90 -0.67
C TYR A 313 -1.38 17.07 -0.91
N ALA A 314 -1.62 17.44 -2.18
CA ALA A 314 -2.54 18.52 -2.53
C ALA A 314 -3.96 18.25 -2.01
N PHE A 315 -4.39 16.99 -2.01
CA PHE A 315 -5.67 16.58 -1.43
C PHE A 315 -5.71 16.78 0.09
N VAL A 316 -4.67 16.35 0.82
CA VAL A 316 -4.58 16.54 2.28
C VAL A 316 -4.55 18.03 2.63
N GLU A 317 -3.77 18.83 1.90
CA GLU A 317 -3.73 20.29 2.05
C GLU A 317 -5.13 20.89 1.84
N HIS A 318 -5.84 20.52 0.77
CA HIS A 318 -7.21 20.95 0.53
C HIS A 318 -8.16 20.58 1.70
N MET A 319 -8.02 19.40 2.29
CA MET A 319 -8.81 18.98 3.45
C MET A 319 -8.52 19.85 4.69
N TYR A 320 -7.27 20.24 4.93
CA TYR A 320 -6.91 21.17 6.00
C TYR A 320 -7.57 22.53 5.78
N LEU A 321 -7.39 23.12 4.60
CA LEU A 321 -7.94 24.44 4.26
C LEU A 321 -9.46 24.47 4.39
N THR A 322 -10.15 23.43 3.92
CA THR A 322 -11.62 23.44 3.85
C THR A 322 -12.34 22.91 5.08
N LYS A 323 -11.76 21.94 5.80
CA LYS A 323 -12.41 21.28 6.95
C LYS A 323 -11.85 21.71 8.30
N ARG A 324 -10.59 22.14 8.35
CA ARG A 324 -9.98 22.75 9.54
C ARG A 324 -9.90 24.27 9.46
N GLN A 325 -10.28 24.86 8.33
CA GLN A 325 -10.27 26.32 8.10
C GLN A 325 -8.89 26.95 8.38
N THR A 326 -7.83 26.20 8.08
CA THR A 326 -6.45 26.67 8.23
C THR A 326 -6.01 27.46 6.99
N ILE A 327 -4.99 28.30 7.15
CA ILE A 327 -4.39 29.04 6.02
C ILE A 327 -3.44 28.14 5.21
N SER A 328 -2.83 27.14 5.85
CA SER A 328 -1.95 26.15 5.22
C SER A 328 -2.03 24.82 5.94
N MET A 329 -1.51 23.77 5.30
CA MET A 329 -1.20 22.51 5.96
C MET A 329 -0.14 22.74 7.06
N PRO A 330 -0.25 22.11 8.25
CA PRO A 330 0.75 22.24 9.30
C PRO A 330 2.15 21.85 8.82
N ASP A 331 3.20 22.44 9.40
CA ASP A 331 4.56 22.05 9.07
C ASP A 331 4.94 20.63 9.55
N GLY A 332 6.03 20.10 8.98
CA GLY A 332 6.65 18.84 9.41
C GLY A 332 6.16 17.60 8.68
N TRP A 333 5.29 17.74 7.67
CA TRP A 333 4.91 16.62 6.83
C TRP A 333 6.05 16.12 5.95
N ARG A 334 6.23 14.79 5.92
CA ARG A 334 7.12 14.09 4.99
C ARG A 334 6.29 13.45 3.89
N VAL A 335 6.77 13.52 2.66
CA VAL A 335 6.13 12.92 1.48
C VAL A 335 7.20 12.13 0.75
N GLN A 336 7.11 10.80 0.76
CA GLN A 336 8.19 9.97 0.25
C GLN A 336 7.74 8.59 -0.21
N PRO A 337 8.44 7.99 -1.20
CA PRO A 337 8.42 6.55 -1.37
C PRO A 337 9.05 5.88 -0.14
N MET A 338 8.46 4.76 0.26
CA MET A 338 8.92 3.98 1.40
C MET A 338 9.92 2.94 0.91
N ASN A 339 11.07 2.92 1.56
CA ASN A 339 12.21 2.08 1.27
C ASN A 339 12.46 1.08 2.41
N MET A 340 13.28 0.06 2.15
CA MET A 340 13.49 -1.08 3.06
C MET A 340 12.18 -1.79 3.42
N ILE A 341 11.31 -1.95 2.43
CA ILE A 341 10.05 -2.68 2.54
C ILE A 341 10.17 -4.03 1.81
N PRO A 342 9.35 -5.03 2.15
CA PRO A 342 9.30 -6.30 1.44
C PRO A 342 9.00 -6.13 -0.06
N GLU A 343 9.80 -6.76 -0.91
CA GLU A 343 9.65 -6.71 -2.37
C GLU A 343 9.09 -8.01 -2.94
N GLN A 344 8.32 -7.90 -4.02
CA GLN A 344 7.78 -9.03 -4.77
C GLN A 344 8.83 -9.57 -5.75
N ALA A 345 8.83 -10.89 -5.96
CA ALA A 345 9.71 -11.56 -6.92
C ALA A 345 8.94 -12.20 -8.10
N ASN A 346 7.65 -11.89 -8.24
CA ASN A 346 6.82 -12.32 -9.36
C ASN A 346 5.93 -11.18 -9.88
N GLY A 347 5.15 -11.41 -10.92
CA GLY A 347 4.29 -10.40 -11.52
C GLY A 347 2.84 -10.38 -11.02
N SER A 348 2.49 -11.09 -9.94
CA SER A 348 1.08 -11.28 -9.55
C SER A 348 0.73 -11.05 -8.09
N ASP A 349 1.72 -10.95 -7.21
CA ASP A 349 1.48 -10.76 -5.77
C ASP A 349 1.35 -9.30 -5.34
N CYS A 350 1.49 -8.32 -6.24
CA CYS A 350 1.40 -6.88 -5.91
C CYS A 350 0.17 -6.53 -5.05
N GLY A 351 -1.00 -7.08 -5.37
CA GLY A 351 -2.23 -6.88 -4.60
C GLY A 351 -2.17 -7.50 -3.20
N VAL A 352 -1.50 -8.65 -3.05
CA VAL A 352 -1.28 -9.29 -1.75
C VAL A 352 -0.32 -8.45 -0.91
N PHE A 353 0.80 -8.00 -1.50
CA PHE A 353 1.74 -7.09 -0.82
C PHE A 353 1.05 -5.81 -0.36
N ALA A 354 0.26 -5.14 -1.22
CA ALA A 354 -0.48 -3.93 -0.85
C ALA A 354 -1.44 -4.18 0.34
N CYS A 355 -2.15 -5.31 0.34
CA CYS A 355 -3.01 -5.73 1.45
C CYS A 355 -2.21 -5.98 2.74
N GLN A 356 -1.06 -6.67 2.65
CA GLN A 356 -0.23 -6.99 3.81
C GLN A 356 0.48 -5.75 4.36
N PHE A 357 0.92 -4.80 3.53
CA PHE A 357 1.40 -3.50 4.00
C PHE A 357 0.32 -2.81 4.85
N GLY A 358 -0.91 -2.73 4.35
CA GLY A 358 -2.03 -2.14 5.09
C GLY A 358 -2.29 -2.85 6.42
N LYS A 359 -2.33 -4.20 6.40
CA LYS A 359 -2.53 -5.02 7.61
C LYS A 359 -1.46 -4.79 8.68
N TYR A 360 -0.20 -4.77 8.27
CA TYR A 360 0.93 -4.63 9.19
C TYR A 360 1.02 -3.21 9.75
N LEU A 361 0.85 -2.19 8.91
CA LEU A 361 0.85 -0.79 9.34
C LEU A 361 -0.30 -0.49 10.32
N ALA A 362 -1.50 -1.00 10.06
CA ALA A 362 -2.65 -0.86 10.96
C ALA A 362 -2.44 -1.54 12.32
N ARG A 363 -1.55 -2.53 12.40
CA ARG A 363 -1.19 -3.23 13.65
C ARG A 363 0.11 -2.74 14.27
N GLU A 364 0.73 -1.73 13.68
CA GLU A 364 2.06 -1.24 14.07
C GLU A 364 3.12 -2.35 14.10
N TRP A 365 2.99 -3.34 13.21
CA TRP A 365 3.95 -4.42 13.05
C TRP A 365 5.09 -4.00 12.11
N PRO A 366 6.32 -4.48 12.37
CA PRO A 366 7.42 -4.30 11.42
C PRO A 366 7.10 -5.03 10.11
N LEU A 367 7.42 -4.41 8.97
CA LEU A 367 7.26 -5.02 7.64
C LEU A 367 8.36 -6.08 7.39
N ASP A 368 8.32 -7.18 8.14
CA ASP A 368 9.34 -8.23 8.18
C ASP A 368 8.93 -9.51 7.43
N PHE A 369 7.86 -9.44 6.64
CA PHE A 369 7.46 -10.54 5.77
C PHE A 369 8.25 -10.53 4.44
N THR A 370 8.17 -11.62 3.69
CA THR A 370 8.87 -11.78 2.41
C THR A 370 7.98 -12.44 1.36
N GLN A 371 8.45 -12.44 0.11
CA GLN A 371 7.83 -13.17 -1.00
C GLN A 371 7.54 -14.64 -0.68
N ALA A 372 8.34 -15.30 0.16
CA ALA A 372 8.16 -16.71 0.52
C ALA A 372 6.81 -16.98 1.21
N GLN A 373 6.23 -15.97 1.87
CA GLN A 373 4.96 -16.09 2.58
C GLN A 373 3.74 -15.79 1.71
N MET A 374 3.88 -15.33 0.46
CA MET A 374 2.72 -14.91 -0.34
C MET A 374 1.70 -16.02 -0.60
N ALA A 375 2.16 -17.25 -0.84
CA ALA A 375 1.26 -18.40 -0.99
C ALA A 375 0.44 -18.64 0.29
N GLN A 376 1.07 -18.48 1.45
CA GLN A 376 0.42 -18.60 2.75
C GLN A 376 -0.54 -17.44 3.02
N PHE A 377 -0.14 -16.19 2.73
CA PHE A 377 -0.99 -15.02 2.88
C PHE A 377 -2.21 -15.07 1.98
N ARG A 378 -2.10 -15.62 0.77
CA ARG A 378 -3.26 -15.83 -0.11
C ARG A 378 -4.30 -16.75 0.54
N LEU A 379 -3.86 -17.89 1.10
CA LEU A 379 -4.76 -18.79 1.81
C LEU A 379 -5.33 -18.12 3.07
N GLN A 380 -4.51 -17.33 3.76
CA GLN A 380 -4.90 -16.57 4.95
C GLN A 380 -6.00 -15.59 4.64
N MET A 381 -5.81 -14.77 3.60
CA MET A 381 -6.79 -13.80 3.16
C MET A 381 -8.12 -14.47 2.79
N ILE A 382 -8.11 -15.66 2.16
CA ILE A 382 -9.36 -16.40 1.87
C ILE A 382 -10.13 -16.70 3.16
N TYR A 383 -9.43 -17.25 4.17
CA TYR A 383 -10.04 -17.57 5.46
C TYR A 383 -10.51 -16.32 6.19
N GLU A 384 -9.68 -15.28 6.23
CA GLU A 384 -9.98 -14.03 6.93
C GLU A 384 -11.16 -13.28 6.30
N ILE A 385 -11.26 -13.29 4.97
CA ILE A 385 -12.39 -12.71 4.23
C ILE A 385 -13.67 -13.49 4.54
N TYR A 386 -13.61 -14.82 4.48
CA TYR A 386 -14.77 -15.68 4.71
C TYR A 386 -15.29 -15.58 6.15
N THR A 387 -14.38 -15.67 7.13
CA THR A 387 -14.72 -15.57 8.56
C THR A 387 -14.97 -14.12 9.01
N LYS A 388 -14.58 -13.14 8.18
CA LYS A 388 -14.59 -11.70 8.49
C LYS A 388 -13.82 -11.41 9.77
N GLN A 389 -12.71 -12.11 9.99
CA GLN A 389 -11.83 -11.94 11.14
C GLN A 389 -10.39 -12.08 10.68
N LEU A 390 -9.51 -11.14 11.04
CA LEU A 390 -8.09 -11.28 10.76
C LEU A 390 -7.43 -12.10 11.86
N ILE A 391 -6.44 -12.87 11.45
CA ILE A 391 -5.62 -13.66 12.36
C ILE A 391 -4.57 -12.74 13.00
N VAL A 392 -4.45 -12.90 14.32
CA VAL A 392 -3.58 -12.15 15.24
C VAL A 392 -2.21 -12.80 15.38
#